data_AF-A0A2V8Q010-F1
#
_entry.id   AF-A0A2V8Q010-F1
#
_cell.length_a   1.000
_cell.length_b   1.000
_cell.length_c   1.000
_cell.angle_alpha   90.00
_cell.angle_beta   90.00
_cell.angle_gamma   90.00
#
_symmetry.space_group_name_H-M   'P 1'
#
loop_
_entity.id
_entity.type
_entity.pdbx_description
1 polymer ?
#
loop_
_entity_poly.entity_id
_entity_poly.type
_entity_poly.pdbx_seq_one_letter_code
_entity_poly.pdbx_strand_id
1 'polypeptide(L)'
;KIGVLVGKRTWGGLVHTADTPPFIDGGSMIAPRGGFFTRDGRWAIENEGVGPDIDVENWPREVIAGRDPQLERAVQEAMRLLKERPVDRSPKEPPPPTWGVRPGK
;
A
#
# COMPACT_ATOMS: atom_id res chain seq x y z
N LYS A 1 -9.42 0.39 -8.71
CA LYS A 1 -8.17 1.02 -8.24
C LYS A 1 -8.49 1.91 -7.04
N ILE A 2 -7.69 1.86 -5.97
CA ILE A 2 -7.95 2.62 -4.72
C ILE A 2 -7.34 4.03 -4.80
N GLY A 3 -6.24 4.19 -5.52
CA GLY A 3 -5.56 5.46 -5.73
C GLY A 3 -4.37 5.26 -6.67
N VAL A 4 -3.57 6.32 -6.83
CA VAL A 4 -2.27 6.25 -7.52
C VAL A 4 -1.17 5.85 -6.54
N LEU A 5 -0.22 5.05 -7.00
CA LEU A 5 0.99 4.71 -6.26
C LEU A 5 2.10 5.70 -6.59
N VAL A 6 2.59 6.41 -5.57
CA VAL A 6 3.69 7.38 -5.68
C VAL A 6 4.92 6.80 -4.98
N GLY A 7 6.07 6.85 -5.64
CA GLY A 7 7.34 6.52 -5.01
C GLY A 7 8.35 5.87 -5.94
N LYS A 8 9.02 4.82 -5.48
CA LYS A 8 9.91 3.97 -6.30
C LYS A 8 9.42 2.55 -6.40
N ARG A 9 9.94 1.86 -7.42
CA ARG A 9 9.74 0.42 -7.61
C ARG A 9 10.17 -0.34 -6.36
N THR A 10 9.32 -1.27 -5.92
CA THR A 10 9.63 -2.13 -4.76
C THR A 10 10.72 -3.15 -5.10
N TRP A 11 11.31 -3.78 -4.08
CA TRP A 11 12.40 -4.74 -4.23
C TRP A 11 12.05 -5.95 -5.12
N GLY A 12 10.83 -6.47 -5.00
CA GLY A 12 10.39 -7.64 -5.77
C GLY A 12 10.81 -8.98 -5.19
N GLY A 13 10.85 -9.14 -3.87
CA GLY A 13 10.99 -10.45 -3.22
C GLY A 13 9.64 -10.95 -2.69
N LEU A 14 8.95 -11.74 -3.49
CA LEU A 14 7.65 -12.36 -3.18
C LEU A 14 7.68 -13.89 -3.17
N VAL A 15 8.87 -14.50 -3.24
CA VAL A 15 9.02 -15.89 -2.83
C VAL A 15 9.24 -15.95 -1.32
N HIS A 16 8.18 -16.32 -0.59
CA HIS A 16 8.23 -16.40 0.86
C HIS A 16 9.07 -17.58 1.33
N THR A 17 9.58 -17.45 2.55
CA THR A 17 10.40 -18.44 3.23
C THR A 17 9.69 -18.90 4.50
N ALA A 18 9.62 -20.20 4.76
CA ALA A 18 9.00 -20.75 5.96
C ALA A 18 9.70 -22.04 6.39
N ASP A 19 9.54 -22.43 7.66
CA ASP A 19 9.94 -23.70 8.28
C ASP A 19 11.28 -24.28 7.80
N THR A 20 12.34 -23.46 7.78
CA THR A 20 13.69 -23.94 7.43
C THR A 20 14.38 -24.45 8.70
N PRO A 21 14.70 -25.76 8.81
CA PRO A 21 15.34 -26.31 10.00
C PRO A 21 16.76 -25.76 10.20
N PRO A 22 17.25 -25.67 11.46
CA PRO A 22 18.64 -25.30 11.75
C PRO A 22 19.60 -26.44 11.38
N PHE A 23 20.87 -26.09 11.24
CA PHE A 23 21.95 -27.05 11.04
C PHE A 23 22.42 -27.69 12.36
N ILE A 24 23.09 -28.84 12.26
CA ILE A 24 23.57 -29.61 13.42
C ILE A 24 24.66 -28.89 14.23
N ASP A 25 25.33 -27.90 13.63
CA ASP A 25 26.38 -27.08 14.22
C ASP A 25 25.84 -25.77 14.84
N GLY A 26 24.52 -25.57 14.82
CA GLY A 26 23.85 -24.37 15.30
C GLY A 26 23.72 -23.24 14.27
N GLY A 27 24.18 -23.44 13.03
CA GLY A 27 23.93 -22.52 11.92
C GLY A 27 22.48 -22.53 11.44
N SER A 28 22.13 -21.59 10.57
CA SER A 28 20.82 -21.51 9.92
C SER A 28 20.93 -21.16 8.44
N MET A 29 19.89 -21.51 7.69
CA MET A 29 19.71 -21.05 6.31
C MET A 29 18.25 -20.64 6.10
N ILE A 30 17.99 -19.98 4.97
CA ILE A 30 16.65 -19.57 4.56
C ILE A 30 16.40 -20.15 3.17
N ALA A 31 15.37 -20.99 3.04
CA ALA A 31 14.97 -21.55 1.76
C ALA A 31 13.67 -20.90 1.25
N PRO A 32 13.64 -20.35 0.03
CA PRO A 32 12.41 -19.88 -0.60
C PRO A 32 11.47 -21.07 -0.91
N ARG A 33 10.16 -20.95 -0.60
CA ARG A 33 9.19 -22.05 -0.73
C ARG A 33 7.90 -21.73 -1.47
N GLY A 34 7.34 -20.53 -1.35
CA GLY A 34 6.09 -20.22 -2.05
C GLY A 34 6.18 -18.93 -2.83
N GLY A 35 6.11 -19.06 -4.14
CA GLY A 35 6.08 -17.95 -5.08
C GLY A 35 4.68 -17.37 -5.26
N PHE A 36 4.65 -16.07 -5.53
CA PHE A 36 3.45 -15.35 -5.92
C PHE A 36 3.14 -15.53 -7.41
N PHE A 37 1.87 -15.75 -7.76
CA PHE A 37 1.39 -15.79 -9.14
C PHE A 37 0.09 -15.00 -9.31
N THR A 38 -0.15 -14.51 -10.53
CA THR A 38 -1.34 -13.73 -10.87
C THR A 38 -2.58 -14.63 -11.04
N ARG A 39 -3.77 -14.02 -11.10
CA ARG A 39 -5.01 -14.75 -11.40
C ARG A 39 -5.01 -15.44 -12.78
N ASP A 40 -4.13 -15.01 -13.67
CA ASP A 40 -3.94 -15.62 -14.99
C ASP A 40 -2.98 -16.82 -14.96
N GLY A 41 -2.51 -17.22 -13.77
CA GLY A 41 -1.58 -18.35 -13.61
C GLY A 41 -0.14 -18.05 -14.01
N ARG A 42 0.27 -16.77 -14.01
CA ARG A 42 1.65 -16.36 -14.36
C ARG A 42 2.44 -15.98 -13.11
N TRP A 43 3.70 -16.41 -13.02
CA TRP A 43 4.64 -15.85 -12.05
C TRP A 43 4.78 -14.35 -12.27
N ALA A 44 4.84 -13.58 -11.19
CA ALA A 44 4.94 -12.13 -11.27
C ALA A 44 5.64 -11.56 -10.05
N ILE A 45 6.13 -10.32 -10.20
CA ILE A 45 6.69 -9.46 -9.14
C ILE A 45 8.05 -9.93 -8.60
N GLU A 46 8.32 -11.23 -8.51
CA GLU A 46 9.65 -11.75 -8.13
C GLU A 46 10.73 -11.23 -9.09
N ASN A 47 11.81 -10.66 -8.57
CA ASN A 47 12.90 -9.98 -9.30
C ASN A 47 12.50 -8.76 -10.14
N GLU A 48 11.21 -8.41 -10.21
CA GLU A 48 10.71 -7.28 -10.98
C GLU A 48 10.26 -6.12 -10.10
N GLY A 49 9.65 -6.43 -8.96
CA GLY A 49 8.98 -5.47 -8.09
C GLY A 49 7.64 -4.97 -8.64
N VAL A 50 7.02 -4.06 -7.91
CA VAL A 50 5.84 -3.31 -8.36
C VAL A 50 6.28 -1.88 -8.63
N GLY A 51 6.10 -1.43 -9.87
CA GLY A 51 6.38 -0.04 -10.26
C GLY A 51 5.31 0.93 -9.74
N PRO A 52 5.69 2.18 -9.43
CA PRO A 52 4.73 3.23 -9.08
C PRO A 52 3.98 3.73 -10.32
N ASP A 53 2.79 4.30 -10.13
CA ASP A 53 2.13 5.09 -11.19
C ASP A 53 2.89 6.42 -11.41
N ILE A 54 3.51 6.96 -10.35
CA ILE A 54 4.32 8.17 -10.36
C ILE A 54 5.68 7.89 -9.72
N ASP A 55 6.71 7.81 -10.55
CA ASP A 55 8.09 7.59 -10.10
C ASP A 55 8.68 8.88 -9.51
N VAL A 56 9.19 8.78 -8.28
CA VAL A 56 9.80 9.88 -7.52
C VAL A 56 11.03 9.37 -6.80
N GLU A 57 12.19 9.96 -7.09
CA GLU A 57 13.45 9.66 -6.41
C GLU A 57 13.63 10.52 -5.16
N ASN A 58 14.15 9.90 -4.10
CA ASN A 58 14.58 10.61 -2.91
C ASN A 58 16.06 10.98 -3.08
N TRP A 59 16.31 12.03 -3.87
CA TRP A 59 17.67 12.48 -4.12
C TRP A 59 18.37 12.86 -2.81
N PRO A 60 19.63 12.42 -2.57
CA PRO A 60 20.34 12.71 -1.33
C PRO A 60 20.38 14.20 -0.98
N ARG A 61 20.55 15.07 -1.98
CA ARG A 61 20.53 16.53 -1.82
C ARG A 61 19.22 17.03 -1.17
N GLU A 62 18.08 16.49 -1.59
CA GLU A 62 16.77 16.94 -1.09
C GLU A 62 16.51 16.37 0.30
N VAL A 63 16.80 15.08 0.50
CA VAL A 63 16.62 14.42 1.80
C VAL A 63 17.51 15.03 2.88
N ILE A 64 18.78 15.31 2.58
CA ILE A 64 19.71 15.98 3.51
C ILE A 64 19.26 17.41 3.81
N ALA A 65 18.58 18.08 2.88
CA ALA A 65 17.95 19.38 3.12
C ALA A 65 16.65 19.29 3.95
N GLY A 66 16.29 18.11 4.46
CA GLY A 66 15.12 17.88 5.30
C GLY A 66 13.81 17.74 4.52
N ARG A 67 13.87 17.56 3.20
CA ARG A 67 12.68 17.35 2.36
C ARG A 67 12.34 15.87 2.22
N ASP A 68 11.08 15.60 1.89
CA ASP A 68 10.61 14.27 1.49
C ASP A 68 9.89 14.38 0.14
N PRO A 69 10.62 14.26 -0.99
CA PRO A 69 10.04 14.40 -2.32
C PRO A 69 8.86 13.45 -2.59
N GLN A 70 8.93 12.21 -2.09
CA GLN A 70 7.87 11.22 -2.27
C GLN A 70 6.59 11.63 -1.52
N LEU A 71 6.71 12.03 -0.24
CA LEU A 71 5.57 12.47 0.55
C LEU A 71 4.97 13.77 0.00
N GLU A 72 5.82 14.75 -0.34
CA GLU A 72 5.39 16.03 -0.91
C GLU A 72 4.60 15.81 -2.20
N ARG A 73 5.09 14.94 -3.10
CA ARG A 73 4.38 14.60 -4.34
C ARG A 73 3.08 13.87 -4.05
N ALA A 74 3.07 12.92 -3.12
CA ALA A 74 1.86 12.18 -2.75
C ALA A 74 0.76 13.12 -2.23
N VAL A 75 1.11 14.09 -1.40
CA VAL A 75 0.16 15.11 -0.90
C VAL A 75 -0.36 15.99 -2.05
N GLN A 76 0.51 16.44 -2.95
CA GLN A 76 0.09 17.24 -4.11
C GLN A 76 -0.92 16.48 -4.97
N GLU A 77 -0.68 15.21 -5.27
CA GLU A 77 -1.58 14.37 -6.06
C GLU A 77 -2.89 14.08 -5.31
N ALA A 78 -2.83 13.82 -4.00
CA ALA A 78 -4.03 13.65 -3.18
C ALA A 78 -4.92 14.90 -3.22
N MET A 79 -4.33 16.09 -3.09
CA MET A 79 -5.06 17.36 -3.15
C MET A 79 -5.62 17.64 -4.55
N ARG A 80 -4.89 17.27 -5.62
CA ARG A 80 -5.38 17.36 -7.00
C ARG A 80 -6.58 16.43 -7.21
N LEU A 81 -6.46 15.16 -6.82
CA LEU A 81 -7.52 14.16 -6.96
C LEU A 81 -8.77 14.52 -6.14
N LEU A 82 -8.60 15.11 -4.95
CA LEU A 82 -9.71 15.60 -4.13
C LEU A 82 -10.49 16.73 -4.82
N LYS A 83 -9.80 17.64 -5.52
CA LYS A 83 -10.45 18.71 -6.29
C LYS A 83 -11.17 18.17 -7.52
N GLU A 84 -10.58 17.21 -8.22
CA GLU A 84 -11.16 16.59 -9.42
C GLU A 84 -12.34 15.68 -9.10
N ARG A 85 -12.27 14.97 -7.97
CA ARG A 85 -13.27 14.02 -7.50
C ARG A 85 -13.59 14.30 -6.03
N PRO A 86 -14.38 15.36 -5.76
CA PRO A 86 -14.77 15.71 -4.40
C PRO A 86 -15.52 14.54 -3.77
N VAL A 87 -15.18 14.25 -2.51
CA VAL A 87 -15.87 13.21 -1.74
C VAL A 87 -17.17 13.81 -1.22
N ASP A 88 -18.30 13.24 -1.62
CA ASP A 88 -19.59 13.56 -1.02
C ASP A 88 -19.64 12.93 0.38
N ARG A 89 -19.38 13.76 1.40
CA ARG A 89 -19.46 13.37 2.80
C ARG A 89 -20.67 14.08 3.40
N SER A 90 -21.58 13.32 4.00
CA SER A 90 -22.63 13.92 4.82
C SER A 90 -21.98 14.72 5.96
N PRO A 91 -22.23 16.03 6.08
CA PRO A 91 -21.65 16.86 7.14
C PRO A 91 -22.31 16.59 8.49
N LYS A 92 -23.46 15.91 8.51
CA LYS A 92 -24.21 15.57 9.72
C LYS A 92 -24.56 14.09 9.72
N GLU A 93 -24.34 13.48 10.86
CA GLU A 93 -24.90 12.17 11.17
C GLU A 93 -26.43 12.28 11.24
N PRO A 94 -27.19 11.35 10.65
CA PRO A 94 -28.63 11.32 10.82
C PRO A 94 -28.98 11.06 12.29
N PRO A 95 -30.17 11.49 12.75
CA PRO A 95 -30.64 11.16 14.09
C PRO A 95 -30.67 9.64 14.29
N PRO A 96 -30.45 9.16 15.53
CA PRO A 96 -30.47 7.73 15.81
C PRO A 96 -31.85 7.13 15.46
N PRO A 97 -31.90 5.87 14.97
CA PRO A 97 -33.16 5.22 14.68
C PRO A 97 -34.01 5.12 15.96
N THR A 98 -35.30 5.40 15.87
CA THR A 98 -36.24 5.20 16.98
C THR A 98 -36.51 3.72 17.18
N TRP A 99 -35.89 3.13 18.20
CA TRP A 99 -36.15 1.75 18.61
C TRP A 99 -37.50 1.67 19.34
N GLY A 100 -38.57 1.45 18.56
CA GLY A 100 -39.93 1.23 19.07
C GLY A 100 -40.76 2.51 19.20
N VAL A 101 -41.88 2.54 18.50
CA VAL A 101 -42.92 3.56 18.65
C VAL A 101 -44.01 2.97 19.53
N ARG A 102 -44.37 3.63 20.63
CA ARG A 102 -45.48 3.17 21.48
C ARG A 102 -46.80 3.51 20.78
N PRO A 103 -47.68 2.55 20.44
CA PRO A 103 -48.94 2.87 19.76
C PRO A 103 -49.83 3.73 20.66
N GLY A 104 -50.35 4.85 20.13
CA GLY A 104 -51.37 5.68 20.81
C GLY A 104 -50.90 7.00 21.43
N LYS A 105 -49.69 7.48 21.12
CA LYS A 105 -49.29 8.88 21.30
C LYS A 105 -48.60 9.39 20.03
#